data_AF-G2MUP3-F1
#
_entry.id   AF-G2MUP3-F1
#
_cell.length_a   1.000
_cell.length_b   1.000
_cell.length_c   1.000
_cell.angle_alpha   90.00
_cell.angle_beta   90.00
_cell.angle_gamma   90.00
#
_symmetry.space_group_name_H-M   'P 1'
#
loop_
_entity.id
_entity.type
_entity.pdbx_description
1 polymer ?
#
loop_
_entity_poly.entity_id
_entity_poly.type
_entity_poly.pdbx_seq_one_letter_code
_entity_poly.pdbx_strand_id
1 'polypeptide(L)'
;MVTALVVILVLILLLPFVVKQVEHNLEYFLFTMGIISVIVSKQFSAELFFHIFKNPLIYYITLAVLIAGLIFTLLKEKLKIGVEKVAEKISLRLFAFIIIVVLGLMSSIITAIIASLVLVEVVNYLPLTRKNKINLIVIACFSIGLGAVLTPVGEPLATIVVSKLHADFFYLARLIGIDIIIAILALGLIGTFFAKRESGIGEPTEDVEADENTKEVFIRAFKVFVFIFALELLGTGFKPIIDLYIVKMKSELLYWVNTISAIVDNATLAAAEISPSMTPEQIRAILMGMLISGGMLIPGNIPNIISAGKLKIKSTEWARTAVPLGAILLIVYYIVLFVI
;
A
#
# COMPACT_ATOMS: atom_id res chain seq x y z
N MET A 1 31.89 -1.32 -4.13
CA MET A 1 30.74 -0.41 -3.89
C MET A 1 29.47 -0.94 -4.52
N VAL A 2 29.36 -1.00 -5.86
CA VAL A 2 28.12 -1.43 -6.55
C VAL A 2 27.65 -2.82 -6.09
N THR A 3 28.52 -3.83 -6.07
CA THR A 3 28.16 -5.19 -5.61
C THR A 3 27.62 -5.20 -4.18
N ALA A 4 28.21 -4.41 -3.27
CA ALA A 4 27.75 -4.32 -1.89
C ALA A 4 26.37 -3.64 -1.80
N LEU A 5 26.13 -2.58 -2.58
CA LEU A 5 24.81 -1.96 -2.67
C LEU A 5 23.78 -2.92 -3.28
N VAL A 6 24.12 -3.73 -4.29
CA VAL A 6 23.22 -4.76 -4.83
C VAL A 6 22.89 -5.81 -3.75
N VAL A 7 23.87 -6.24 -2.96
CA VAL A 7 23.63 -7.15 -1.83
C VAL A 7 22.70 -6.51 -0.79
N ILE A 8 22.93 -5.25 -0.42
CA ILE A 8 22.05 -4.50 0.50
C ILE A 8 20.63 -4.43 -0.06
N LEU A 9 20.47 -4.14 -1.35
CA LEU A 9 19.18 -4.13 -2.03
C LEU A 9 18.49 -5.51 -1.95
N VAL A 10 19.20 -6.59 -2.29
CA VAL A 10 18.66 -7.95 -2.18
C VAL A 10 18.26 -8.29 -0.75
N LEU A 11 19.05 -7.91 0.25
CA LEU A 11 18.71 -8.10 1.65
C LEU A 11 17.45 -7.31 2.03
N ILE A 12 17.33 -6.05 1.61
CA ILE A 12 16.14 -5.23 1.85
C ILE A 12 14.89 -5.90 1.25
N LEU A 13 15.00 -6.46 0.04
CA LEU A 13 13.89 -7.11 -0.67
C LEU A 13 13.51 -8.48 -0.08
N LEU A 14 14.47 -9.26 0.44
CA LEU A 14 14.22 -10.66 0.85
C LEU A 14 14.09 -10.85 2.36
N LEU A 15 14.87 -10.13 3.18
CA LEU A 15 14.97 -10.38 4.61
C LEU A 15 13.65 -10.20 5.38
N PRO A 16 12.77 -9.23 5.03
CA PRO A 16 11.45 -9.11 5.65
C PRO A 16 10.59 -10.36 5.54
N PHE A 17 10.78 -11.18 4.50
CA PHE A 17 10.00 -12.41 4.28
C PHE A 17 10.60 -13.63 4.98
N VAL A 18 11.89 -13.58 5.33
CA VAL A 18 12.61 -14.70 5.94
C VAL A 18 12.65 -14.56 7.46
N VAL A 19 12.68 -13.32 7.98
CA VAL A 19 12.92 -13.04 9.40
C VAL A 19 11.76 -12.24 10.00
N LYS A 20 10.95 -12.89 10.84
CA LYS A 20 9.78 -12.27 11.50
C LYS A 20 10.12 -11.01 12.31
N GLN A 21 11.30 -10.95 12.91
CA GLN A 21 11.75 -9.77 13.65
C GLN A 21 11.95 -8.56 12.73
N VAL A 22 12.43 -8.79 11.51
CA VAL A 22 12.62 -7.75 10.49
C VAL A 22 11.26 -7.29 9.97
N GLU A 23 10.36 -8.23 9.70
CA GLU A 23 8.97 -7.95 9.30
C GLU A 23 8.25 -7.04 10.31
N HIS A 24 8.34 -7.34 11.61
CA HIS A 24 7.68 -6.54 12.65
C HIS A 24 8.32 -5.16 12.91
N ASN A 25 9.57 -4.96 12.48
CA ASN A 25 10.37 -3.78 12.77
C ASN A 25 11.01 -3.21 11.49
N LEU A 26 10.25 -3.22 10.40
CA LEU A 26 10.69 -2.77 9.08
C LEU A 26 11.33 -1.37 9.13
N GLU A 27 10.79 -0.46 9.93
CA GLU A 27 11.27 0.91 10.02
C GLU A 27 12.71 0.99 10.56
N TYR A 28 13.00 0.22 11.62
CA TYR A 28 14.33 0.15 12.20
C TYR A 28 15.31 -0.64 11.33
N PHE A 29 14.82 -1.69 10.67
CA PHE A 29 15.62 -2.45 9.70
C PHE A 29 16.06 -1.57 8.53
N LEU A 30 15.13 -0.86 7.90
CA LEU A 30 15.41 0.06 6.80
C LEU A 30 16.32 1.20 7.25
N PHE A 31 16.16 1.72 8.47
CA PHE A 31 17.05 2.73 9.03
C PHE A 31 18.49 2.20 9.12
N THR A 32 18.65 0.99 9.65
CA THR A 32 19.97 0.33 9.76
C THR A 32 20.58 0.09 8.38
N MET A 33 19.80 -0.43 7.43
CA MET A 33 20.26 -0.64 6.05
C MET A 33 20.57 0.68 5.34
N GLY A 34 19.82 1.74 5.65
CA GLY A 34 20.07 3.11 5.21
C GLY A 34 21.44 3.60 5.65
N ILE A 35 21.76 3.49 6.95
CA ILE A 35 23.09 3.82 7.49
C ILE A 35 24.19 3.01 6.77
N ILE A 36 24.01 1.70 6.64
CA ILE A 36 25.00 0.84 5.95
C ILE A 36 25.17 1.29 4.50
N SER A 37 24.08 1.62 3.79
CA SER A 37 24.12 2.04 2.39
C SER A 37 24.86 3.37 2.18
N VAL A 38 24.67 4.36 3.06
CA VAL A 38 25.41 5.65 2.98
C VAL A 38 26.88 5.49 3.33
N ILE A 39 27.23 4.55 4.22
CA ILE A 39 28.63 4.21 4.52
C ILE A 39 29.28 3.54 3.30
N VAL A 40 28.64 2.53 2.71
CA VAL A 40 29.15 1.78 1.56
C VAL A 40 29.29 2.65 0.32
N SER A 41 28.35 3.58 0.10
CA SER A 41 28.38 4.55 -1.00
C SER A 41 29.29 5.76 -0.74
N LYS A 42 29.93 5.84 0.43
CA LYS A 42 30.80 6.95 0.87
C LYS A 42 30.09 8.31 0.94
N GLN A 43 28.80 8.30 1.28
CA GLN A 43 27.96 9.50 1.42
C GLN A 43 27.60 9.79 2.88
N PHE A 44 28.16 9.04 3.84
CA PHE A 44 27.94 9.27 5.26
C PHE A 44 28.60 10.60 5.70
N SER A 45 27.79 11.55 6.16
CA SER A 45 28.26 12.81 6.75
C SER A 45 27.31 13.29 7.84
N ALA A 46 27.81 14.03 8.84
CA ALA A 46 26.96 14.65 9.85
C ALA A 46 25.99 15.66 9.22
N GLU A 47 26.41 16.35 8.17
CA GLU A 47 25.59 17.28 7.39
C GLU A 47 24.37 16.60 6.76
N LEU A 48 24.51 15.36 6.28
CA LEU A 48 23.39 14.58 5.76
C LEU A 48 22.33 14.38 6.84
N PHE A 49 22.70 13.94 8.04
CA PHE A 49 21.75 13.74 9.14
C PHE A 49 21.07 15.05 9.54
N PHE A 50 21.81 16.15 9.63
CA PHE A 50 21.24 17.47 9.91
C PHE A 50 20.29 17.95 8.80
N HIS A 51 20.62 17.69 7.54
CA HIS A 51 19.78 18.02 6.40
C HIS A 51 18.45 17.27 6.46
N ILE A 52 18.50 15.95 6.68
CA ILE A 52 17.32 15.10 6.81
C ILE A 52 16.46 15.56 7.99
N PHE A 53 17.08 15.80 9.15
CA PHE A 53 16.35 16.23 10.34
C PHE A 53 15.71 17.61 10.17
N LYS A 54 16.30 18.51 9.38
CA LYS A 54 15.71 19.83 9.09
C LYS A 54 14.64 19.80 7.99
N ASN A 55 14.41 18.66 7.34
CA ASN A 55 13.42 18.57 6.27
C ASN A 55 11.99 18.71 6.84
N PRO A 56 11.27 19.82 6.53
CA PRO A 56 9.94 20.07 7.09
C PRO A 56 8.90 19.03 6.66
N LEU A 57 9.10 18.38 5.51
CA LEU A 57 8.17 17.37 4.98
C LEU A 57 8.03 16.18 5.94
N ILE A 58 9.12 15.75 6.59
CA ILE A 58 9.10 14.64 7.53
C ILE A 58 8.11 14.93 8.68
N TYR A 59 8.14 16.15 9.19
CA TYR A 59 7.26 16.59 10.27
C TYR A 59 5.80 16.73 9.81
N TYR A 60 5.57 17.27 8.61
CA TYR A 60 4.21 17.38 8.07
C TYR A 60 3.57 16.01 7.84
N ILE A 61 4.29 15.05 7.26
CA ILE A 61 3.78 13.69 7.03
C ILE A 61 3.53 13.00 8.39
N THR A 62 4.49 13.06 9.31
CA THR A 62 4.35 12.48 10.65
C THR A 62 3.12 13.05 11.39
N LEU A 63 2.94 14.37 11.33
CA LEU A 63 1.80 15.05 11.94
C LEU A 63 0.48 14.67 11.27
N ALA A 64 0.45 14.59 9.93
CA ALA A 64 -0.73 14.18 9.19
C ALA A 64 -1.16 12.74 9.55
N VAL A 65 -0.21 11.81 9.65
CA VAL A 65 -0.48 10.42 10.10
C VAL A 65 -1.00 10.40 11.54
N LEU A 66 -0.40 11.19 12.44
CA LEU A 66 -0.86 11.29 13.82
C LEU A 66 -2.30 11.82 13.91
N ILE A 67 -2.60 12.93 13.24
CA ILE A 67 -3.93 13.55 13.24
C ILE A 67 -4.95 12.60 12.64
N ALA A 68 -4.66 12.00 11.48
CA ALA A 68 -5.55 11.05 10.83
C ALA A 68 -5.84 9.82 11.72
N GLY A 69 -4.80 9.27 12.35
CA GLY A 69 -4.95 8.16 13.28
C GLY A 69 -5.80 8.52 14.51
N LEU A 70 -5.61 9.71 15.09
CA LEU A 70 -6.41 10.18 16.23
C LEU A 70 -7.88 10.41 15.84
N ILE A 71 -8.13 11.05 14.69
CA ILE A 71 -9.48 11.23 14.15
C ILE A 71 -10.16 9.87 13.95
N PHE A 72 -9.43 8.88 13.44
CA PHE A 72 -9.96 7.53 13.28
C PHE A 72 -10.35 6.90 14.62
N THR A 73 -9.48 6.94 15.63
CA THR A 73 -9.77 6.33 16.94
C THR A 73 -11.06 6.89 17.54
N LEU A 74 -11.36 8.18 17.30
CA LEU A 74 -12.59 8.83 17.76
C LEU A 74 -13.83 8.46 16.93
N LEU A 75 -13.66 8.13 15.65
CA LEU A 75 -14.75 7.87 14.71
C LEU A 75 -15.01 6.37 14.47
N LYS A 76 -14.12 5.47 14.92
CA LYS A 76 -14.17 4.02 14.62
C LYS A 76 -15.51 3.38 14.94
N GLU A 77 -16.07 3.64 16.12
CA GLU A 77 -17.35 3.05 16.55
C GLU A 77 -18.53 3.62 15.77
N LYS A 78 -18.52 4.93 15.50
CA LYS A 78 -19.59 5.58 14.72
C LYS A 78 -19.57 5.12 13.27
N LEU A 79 -18.38 4.90 12.70
CA LEU A 79 -18.22 4.33 11.37
C LEU A 79 -18.75 2.89 11.31
N LYS A 80 -18.43 2.04 12.30
CA LYS A 80 -18.95 0.67 12.40
C LYS A 80 -20.48 0.64 12.36
N ILE A 81 -21.12 1.38 13.27
CA ILE A 81 -22.59 1.47 13.38
C ILE A 81 -23.22 2.05 12.11
N GLY A 82 -22.56 3.04 11.49
CA GLY A 82 -23.02 3.65 10.25
C GLY A 82 -23.07 2.66 9.09
N VAL A 83 -22.03 1.82 8.95
CA VAL A 83 -21.96 0.82 7.89
C VAL A 83 -22.98 -0.30 8.11
N GLU A 84 -23.15 -0.78 9.33
CA GLU A 84 -24.15 -1.80 9.69
C GLU A 84 -25.58 -1.37 9.28
N LYS A 85 -25.98 -0.14 9.61
CA LYS A 85 -27.31 0.40 9.26
C LYS A 85 -27.55 0.54 7.76
N VAL A 86 -26.50 0.79 6.98
CA VAL A 86 -26.59 0.91 5.52
C VAL A 86 -26.67 -0.48 4.88
N ALA A 87 -25.97 -1.47 5.43
CA ALA A 87 -25.95 -2.84 4.93
C ALA A 87 -27.34 -3.51 4.93
N GLU A 88 -28.17 -3.20 5.92
CA GLU A 88 -29.51 -3.79 6.06
C GLU A 88 -30.55 -3.27 5.04
N LYS A 89 -30.31 -2.10 4.43
CA LYS A 89 -31.33 -1.39 3.63
C LYS A 89 -31.18 -1.53 2.12
N ILE A 90 -30.09 -2.10 1.63
CA ILE A 90 -29.77 -2.12 0.18
C ILE A 90 -29.47 -3.52 -0.33
N SER A 91 -29.60 -3.72 -1.64
CA SER A 91 -29.24 -5.00 -2.26
C SER A 91 -27.75 -5.32 -2.07
N LEU A 92 -27.41 -6.60 -1.87
CA LEU A 92 -26.02 -7.04 -1.64
C LEU A 92 -25.06 -6.61 -2.76
N ARG A 93 -25.54 -6.54 -4.02
CA ARG A 93 -24.74 -6.07 -5.15
C ARG A 93 -24.40 -4.59 -5.06
N LEU A 94 -25.41 -3.77 -4.74
CA LEU A 94 -25.21 -2.33 -4.55
C LEU A 94 -24.35 -2.08 -3.30
N PHE A 95 -24.53 -2.87 -2.25
CA PHE A 95 -23.69 -2.80 -1.06
C PHE A 95 -22.23 -3.08 -1.37
N ALA A 96 -21.94 -4.16 -2.11
CA ALA A 96 -20.60 -4.49 -2.55
C ALA A 96 -19.97 -3.39 -3.43
N PHE A 97 -20.74 -2.79 -4.34
CA PHE A 97 -20.26 -1.64 -5.12
C PHE A 97 -19.86 -0.48 -4.20
N ILE A 98 -20.76 -0.08 -3.31
CA ILE A 98 -20.58 1.08 -2.43
C ILE A 98 -19.39 0.86 -1.50
N ILE A 99 -19.28 -0.31 -0.86
CA ILE A 99 -18.19 -0.55 0.09
C ILE A 99 -16.83 -0.55 -0.59
N ILE A 100 -16.70 -1.14 -1.79
CA ILE A 100 -15.43 -1.17 -2.54
C ILE A 100 -15.01 0.24 -2.93
N VAL A 101 -15.94 1.04 -3.45
CA VAL A 101 -15.65 2.41 -3.92
C VAL A 101 -15.36 3.34 -2.73
N VAL A 102 -16.21 3.31 -1.70
CA VAL A 102 -16.07 4.19 -0.53
C VAL A 102 -14.82 3.85 0.25
N LEU A 103 -14.57 2.58 0.59
CA LEU A 103 -13.35 2.20 1.30
C LEU A 103 -12.10 2.44 0.46
N GLY A 104 -12.17 2.22 -0.86
CA GLY A 104 -11.11 2.58 -1.80
C GLY A 104 -10.72 4.05 -1.66
N LEU A 105 -11.66 4.97 -1.92
CA LEU A 105 -11.38 6.40 -1.87
C LEU A 105 -11.01 6.89 -0.46
N MET A 106 -11.70 6.40 0.57
CA MET A 106 -11.48 6.81 1.96
C MET A 106 -10.17 6.29 2.56
N SER A 107 -9.60 5.21 2.02
CA SER A 107 -8.31 4.66 2.51
C SER A 107 -7.17 5.68 2.43
N SER A 108 -7.24 6.64 1.50
CA SER A 108 -6.31 7.77 1.39
C SER A 108 -6.36 8.74 2.57
N ILE A 109 -7.45 8.74 3.34
CA ILE A 109 -7.67 9.64 4.49
C ILE A 109 -7.50 8.88 5.80
N ILE A 110 -8.05 7.67 5.89
CA ILE A 110 -8.10 6.90 7.14
C ILE A 110 -7.02 5.82 7.25
N THR A 111 -6.20 5.60 6.21
CA THR A 111 -5.22 4.50 6.05
C THR A 111 -5.78 3.19 5.49
N ALA A 112 -4.92 2.48 4.75
CA ALA A 112 -5.12 1.13 4.24
C ALA A 112 -5.42 0.10 5.36
N ILE A 113 -4.75 0.23 6.51
CA ILE A 113 -4.92 -0.66 7.67
C ILE A 113 -6.36 -0.61 8.15
N ILE A 114 -6.81 0.60 8.45
CA ILE A 114 -8.13 0.86 8.99
C ILE A 114 -9.23 0.45 8.01
N ALA A 115 -9.09 0.85 6.74
CA ALA A 115 -10.04 0.48 5.69
C ALA A 115 -10.17 -1.05 5.57
N SER A 116 -9.06 -1.79 5.68
CA SER A 116 -9.07 -3.26 5.63
C SER A 116 -9.73 -3.91 6.86
N LEU A 117 -9.56 -3.35 8.06
CA LEU A 117 -10.25 -3.84 9.26
C LEU A 117 -11.77 -3.64 9.15
N VAL A 118 -12.20 -2.46 8.68
CA VAL A 118 -13.62 -2.19 8.43
C VAL A 118 -14.17 -3.15 7.37
N LEU A 119 -13.42 -3.37 6.28
CA LEU A 119 -13.81 -4.33 5.24
C LEU A 119 -14.00 -5.74 5.80
N VAL A 120 -13.05 -6.24 6.59
CA VAL A 120 -13.10 -7.58 7.21
C VAL A 120 -14.35 -7.73 8.06
N GLU A 121 -14.60 -6.75 8.93
CA GLU A 121 -15.76 -6.75 9.82
C GLU A 121 -17.07 -6.82 9.03
N VAL A 122 -17.17 -5.98 8.01
CA VAL A 122 -18.38 -5.89 7.20
C VAL A 122 -18.61 -7.17 6.40
N VAL A 123 -17.58 -7.72 5.76
CA VAL A 123 -17.70 -8.95 4.95
C VAL A 123 -18.01 -10.18 5.83
N ASN A 124 -17.56 -10.18 7.09
CA ASN A 124 -17.92 -11.23 8.04
C ASN A 124 -19.43 -11.35 8.23
N TYR A 125 -20.14 -10.23 8.35
CA TYR A 125 -21.60 -10.19 8.52
C TYR A 125 -22.40 -10.37 7.22
N LEU A 126 -21.76 -10.33 6.04
CA LEU A 126 -22.48 -10.55 4.79
C LEU A 126 -22.89 -12.02 4.59
N PRO A 127 -24.14 -12.30 4.19
CA PRO A 127 -24.65 -13.66 3.94
C PRO A 127 -24.16 -14.18 2.57
N LEU A 128 -22.85 -14.38 2.45
CA LEU A 128 -22.15 -14.85 1.25
C LEU A 128 -21.42 -16.16 1.54
N THR A 129 -21.28 -17.01 0.52
CA THR A 129 -20.42 -18.19 0.60
C THR A 129 -18.96 -17.78 0.80
N ARG A 130 -18.14 -18.62 1.45
CA ARG A 130 -16.70 -18.34 1.67
C ARG A 130 -15.98 -17.93 0.38
N LYS A 131 -16.28 -18.61 -0.73
CA LYS A 131 -15.71 -18.28 -2.05
C LYS A 131 -16.05 -16.84 -2.48
N ASN A 132 -17.31 -16.43 -2.34
CA ASN A 132 -17.74 -15.09 -2.71
C ASN A 132 -17.23 -14.03 -1.73
N LYS A 133 -17.13 -14.33 -0.43
CA LYS A 133 -16.45 -13.45 0.55
C LYS A 133 -15.02 -13.18 0.13
N ILE A 134 -14.24 -14.23 -0.15
CA ILE A 134 -12.83 -14.10 -0.57
C ILE A 134 -12.71 -13.27 -1.85
N ASN A 135 -13.55 -13.52 -2.86
CA ASN A 135 -13.52 -12.74 -4.10
C ASN A 135 -13.82 -11.26 -3.86
N LEU A 136 -14.82 -10.96 -3.04
CA LEU A 136 -15.18 -9.60 -2.67
C LEU A 136 -14.03 -8.89 -1.92
N ILE A 137 -13.40 -9.59 -0.97
CA ILE A 137 -12.25 -9.08 -0.21
C ILE A 137 -11.07 -8.77 -1.12
N VAL A 138 -10.71 -9.69 -2.03
CA VAL A 138 -9.62 -9.48 -2.98
C VAL A 138 -9.86 -8.20 -3.78
N ILE A 139 -11.05 -8.05 -4.38
CA ILE A 139 -11.39 -6.88 -5.20
C ILE A 139 -11.38 -5.59 -4.35
N ALA A 140 -11.92 -5.65 -3.14
CA ALA A 140 -11.92 -4.52 -2.22
C ALA A 140 -10.50 -4.14 -1.76
N CYS A 141 -9.60 -5.12 -1.54
CA CYS A 141 -8.21 -4.85 -1.18
C CYS A 141 -7.42 -4.23 -2.32
N PHE A 142 -7.66 -4.62 -3.58
CA PHE A 142 -7.13 -3.89 -4.74
C PHE A 142 -7.59 -2.42 -4.72
N SER A 143 -8.88 -2.18 -4.45
CA SER A 143 -9.44 -0.82 -4.38
C SER A 143 -8.84 0.00 -3.24
N ILE A 144 -8.69 -0.59 -2.04
CA ILE A 144 -8.07 0.04 -0.87
C ILE A 144 -6.59 0.33 -1.13
N GLY A 145 -5.84 -0.62 -1.70
CA GLY A 145 -4.43 -0.41 -2.02
C GLY A 145 -4.23 0.72 -3.04
N LEU A 146 -5.02 0.70 -4.14
CA LEU A 146 -4.98 1.76 -5.15
C LEU A 146 -5.42 3.11 -4.59
N GLY A 147 -6.42 3.15 -3.70
CA GLY A 147 -6.88 4.40 -3.11
C GLY A 147 -5.93 4.96 -2.06
N ALA A 148 -5.30 4.11 -1.26
CA ALA A 148 -4.44 4.54 -0.15
C ALA A 148 -3.26 5.36 -0.64
N VAL A 149 -2.75 5.09 -1.85
CA VAL A 149 -1.61 5.82 -2.40
C VAL A 149 -1.89 7.30 -2.71
N LEU A 150 -3.15 7.72 -2.78
CA LEU A 150 -3.52 9.08 -3.21
C LEU A 150 -2.99 10.17 -2.28
N THR A 151 -2.71 9.84 -1.02
CA THR A 151 -2.03 10.75 -0.09
C THR A 151 -0.97 10.00 0.73
N PRO A 152 0.06 10.70 1.26
CA PRO A 152 1.05 10.12 2.17
C PRO A 152 0.44 9.42 3.38
N VAL A 153 -0.74 9.84 3.83
CA VAL A 153 -1.40 9.29 5.02
C VAL A 153 -1.88 7.86 4.78
N GLY A 154 -2.29 7.53 3.55
CA GLY A 154 -3.01 6.29 3.29
C GLY A 154 -2.16 5.02 3.47
N GLU A 155 -0.91 5.03 3.02
CA GLU A 155 0.00 3.89 3.17
C GLU A 155 1.50 4.28 3.15
N PRO A 156 2.40 3.40 3.65
CA PRO A 156 3.82 3.67 3.67
C PRO A 156 4.43 3.97 2.29
N LEU A 157 3.99 3.28 1.21
CA LEU A 157 4.47 3.54 -0.15
C LEU A 157 4.25 5.00 -0.56
N ALA A 158 3.06 5.56 -0.33
CA ALA A 158 2.80 6.96 -0.69
C ALA A 158 3.67 7.94 0.10
N THR A 159 3.83 7.67 1.40
CA THR A 159 4.78 8.41 2.25
C THR A 159 6.20 8.35 1.67
N ILE A 160 6.65 7.18 1.21
CA ILE A 160 7.99 7.02 0.63
C ILE A 160 8.16 7.88 -0.60
N VAL A 161 7.22 7.79 -1.54
CA VAL A 161 7.35 8.47 -2.82
C VAL A 161 7.30 9.98 -2.65
N VAL A 162 6.36 10.51 -1.85
CA VAL A 162 6.28 11.95 -1.60
C VAL A 162 7.52 12.47 -0.88
N SER A 163 8.03 11.74 0.12
CA SER A 163 9.26 12.14 0.82
C SER A 163 10.47 12.10 -0.10
N LYS A 164 10.65 11.02 -0.88
CA LYS A 164 11.84 10.83 -1.71
C LYS A 164 11.92 11.81 -2.88
N LEU A 165 10.77 12.23 -3.39
CA LEU A 165 10.68 13.24 -4.43
C LEU A 165 10.67 14.68 -3.87
N HIS A 166 10.70 14.84 -2.55
CA HIS A 166 10.50 16.12 -1.87
C HIS A 166 9.25 16.86 -2.37
N ALA A 167 8.18 16.10 -2.65
CA ALA A 167 6.96 16.62 -3.25
C ALA A 167 5.96 17.10 -2.20
N ASP A 168 4.94 17.86 -2.62
CA ASP A 168 3.85 18.24 -1.72
C ASP A 168 2.85 17.09 -1.51
N PHE A 169 2.02 17.27 -0.48
CA PHE A 169 1.05 16.28 0.00
C PHE A 169 0.12 15.71 -1.08
N PHE A 170 -0.26 16.52 -2.08
CA PHE A 170 -1.22 16.13 -3.12
C PHE A 170 -0.56 15.71 -4.44
N TYR A 171 0.77 15.54 -4.45
CA TYR A 171 1.52 15.15 -5.65
C TYR A 171 0.99 13.87 -6.31
N LEU A 172 0.82 12.80 -5.52
CA LEU A 172 0.35 11.51 -6.03
C LEU A 172 -1.08 11.58 -6.57
N ALA A 173 -1.97 12.30 -5.89
CA ALA A 173 -3.32 12.55 -6.37
C ALA A 173 -3.35 13.27 -7.73
N ARG A 174 -2.41 14.19 -7.98
CA ARG A 174 -2.29 14.86 -9.29
C ARG A 174 -1.65 13.98 -10.35
N LEU A 175 -0.68 13.14 -9.97
CA LEU A 175 0.06 12.30 -10.90
C LEU A 175 -0.75 11.10 -11.40
N ILE A 176 -1.41 10.38 -10.49
CA ILE A 176 -2.09 9.10 -10.77
C ILE A 176 -3.55 9.05 -10.30
N GLY A 177 -4.09 10.15 -9.75
CA GLY A 177 -5.41 10.12 -9.13
C GLY A 177 -6.56 9.79 -10.08
N ILE A 178 -6.50 10.26 -11.33
CA ILE A 178 -7.53 9.93 -12.33
C ILE A 178 -7.51 8.43 -12.63
N ASP A 179 -6.32 7.86 -12.84
CA ASP A 179 -6.15 6.42 -13.10
C ASP A 179 -6.72 5.59 -11.95
N ILE A 180 -6.39 5.96 -10.71
CA ILE A 180 -6.86 5.28 -9.50
C ILE A 180 -8.37 5.36 -9.35
N ILE A 181 -8.97 6.55 -9.52
CA ILE A 181 -10.42 6.71 -9.37
C ILE A 181 -11.15 5.84 -10.40
N ILE A 182 -10.67 5.81 -11.64
CA ILE A 182 -11.23 4.93 -12.69
C ILE A 182 -11.08 3.46 -12.31
N ALA A 183 -9.92 3.03 -11.81
CA ALA A 183 -9.70 1.66 -11.35
C ALA A 183 -10.67 1.29 -10.21
N ILE A 184 -10.81 2.17 -9.21
CA ILE A 184 -11.68 1.95 -8.05
C ILE A 184 -13.14 1.78 -8.49
N LEU A 185 -13.62 2.62 -9.41
CA LEU A 185 -14.97 2.51 -9.94
C LEU A 185 -15.16 1.20 -10.73
N ALA A 186 -14.19 0.83 -11.56
CA ALA A 186 -14.21 -0.43 -12.30
C ALA A 186 -14.21 -1.65 -11.36
N LEU A 187 -13.37 -1.65 -10.32
CA LEU A 187 -13.32 -2.68 -9.28
C LEU A 187 -14.64 -2.76 -8.51
N GLY A 188 -15.25 -1.61 -8.21
CA GLY A 188 -16.59 -1.54 -7.62
C GLY A 188 -17.62 -2.28 -8.48
N LEU A 189 -17.63 -2.01 -9.78
CA LEU A 189 -18.53 -2.69 -10.73
C LEU A 189 -18.25 -4.19 -10.80
N ILE A 190 -16.98 -4.61 -10.88
CA ILE A 190 -16.57 -6.03 -10.89
C ILE A 190 -17.04 -6.73 -9.62
N GLY A 191 -16.92 -6.07 -8.45
CA GLY A 191 -17.35 -6.61 -7.16
C GLY A 191 -18.82 -6.97 -7.09
N THR A 192 -19.68 -6.28 -7.85
CA THR A 192 -21.13 -6.57 -7.88
C THR A 192 -21.45 -7.97 -8.38
N PHE A 193 -20.63 -8.54 -9.26
CA PHE A 193 -20.83 -9.89 -9.80
C PHE A 193 -20.58 -10.99 -8.76
N PHE A 194 -19.73 -10.72 -7.77
CA PHE A 194 -19.37 -11.66 -6.71
C PHE A 194 -20.27 -11.56 -5.48
N ALA A 195 -21.08 -10.50 -5.38
CA ALA A 195 -22.02 -10.27 -4.27
C ALA A 195 -23.42 -10.85 -4.56
N LYS A 196 -23.49 -12.12 -5.02
CA LYS A 196 -24.76 -12.83 -5.22
C LYS A 196 -25.12 -13.64 -3.98
N ARG A 197 -26.35 -13.45 -3.48
CA ARG A 197 -26.94 -14.25 -2.39
C ARG A 197 -27.08 -15.69 -2.88
N GLU A 198 -26.45 -16.63 -2.21
CA GLU A 198 -26.65 -18.07 -2.43
C GLU A 198 -27.26 -18.67 -1.16
N SER A 199 -28.20 -19.59 -1.32
CA SER A 199 -28.95 -20.25 -0.25
C SER A 199 -28.03 -21.18 0.55
N GLY A 200 -27.37 -20.60 1.54
CA GLY A 200 -26.53 -21.26 2.53
C GLY A 200 -26.01 -20.19 3.46
N ILE A 201 -26.69 -19.97 4.59
CA ILE A 201 -26.30 -19.00 5.60
C ILE A 201 -24.96 -19.48 6.16
N GLY A 202 -23.87 -18.87 5.73
CA GLY A 202 -22.57 -19.09 6.34
C GLY A 202 -22.60 -18.53 7.75
N GLU A 203 -22.34 -19.38 8.75
CA GLU A 203 -22.23 -18.96 10.15
C GLU A 203 -21.21 -17.82 10.30
N PRO A 204 -21.45 -16.85 11.20
CA PRO A 204 -20.49 -15.79 11.49
C PRO A 204 -19.18 -16.40 11.94
N THR A 205 -18.09 -16.06 11.27
CA THR A 205 -16.74 -16.37 11.76
C THR A 205 -16.44 -15.46 12.94
N GLU A 206 -15.93 -16.05 14.02
CA GLU A 206 -15.66 -15.48 15.35
C GLU A 206 -15.19 -14.02 15.36
N ASP A 207 -15.66 -13.31 16.40
CA ASP A 207 -15.46 -11.88 16.65
C ASP A 207 -14.01 -11.44 16.47
N VAL A 208 -13.82 -10.46 15.59
CA VAL A 208 -12.53 -9.83 15.34
C VAL A 208 -12.34 -8.71 16.35
N GLU A 209 -11.55 -8.95 17.39
CA GLU A 209 -11.11 -7.90 18.30
C GLU A 209 -10.38 -6.80 17.50
N ALA A 210 -10.96 -5.60 17.56
CA ALA A 210 -10.48 -4.39 16.92
C ALA A 210 -10.35 -3.28 17.97
N ASP A 211 -9.46 -3.48 18.93
CA ASP A 211 -9.14 -2.42 19.88
C ASP A 211 -7.79 -1.78 19.55
N GLU A 212 -7.82 -0.90 18.55
CA GLU A 212 -6.74 0.06 18.36
C GLU A 212 -6.74 1.04 19.55
N ASN A 213 -5.63 1.06 20.30
CA ASN A 213 -5.43 1.91 21.47
C ASN A 213 -4.77 3.24 21.04
N THR A 214 -5.13 4.37 21.64
CA THR A 214 -4.54 5.70 21.34
C THR A 214 -3.00 5.69 21.43
N LYS A 215 -2.42 4.86 22.32
CA LYS A 215 -0.97 4.67 22.40
C LYS A 215 -0.36 4.11 21.12
N GLU A 216 -1.06 3.23 20.42
CA GLU A 216 -0.60 2.63 19.17
C GLU A 216 -0.54 3.65 18.03
N VAL A 217 -1.46 4.63 18.04
CA VAL A 217 -1.46 5.74 17.07
C VAL A 217 -0.17 6.57 17.19
N PHE A 218 0.23 6.92 18.41
CA PHE A 218 1.48 7.66 18.64
C PHE A 218 2.71 6.84 18.27
N ILE A 219 2.74 5.54 18.62
CA ILE A 219 3.84 4.63 18.23
C ILE A 219 3.95 4.53 16.71
N ARG A 220 2.82 4.43 16.00
CA ARG A 220 2.79 4.37 14.53
C ARG A 220 3.31 5.66 13.91
N ALA A 221 2.88 6.82 14.40
CA ALA A 221 3.40 8.12 13.91
C ALA A 221 4.92 8.22 14.12
N PHE A 222 5.43 7.79 15.28
CA PHE A 222 6.88 7.76 15.53
C PHE A 222 7.60 6.76 14.61
N LYS A 223 7.06 5.57 14.39
CA LYS A 223 7.60 4.61 13.42
C LYS A 223 7.65 5.19 12.01
N VAL A 224 6.62 5.93 11.60
CA VAL A 224 6.61 6.68 10.32
C VAL A 224 7.73 7.72 10.27
N PHE A 225 7.99 8.45 11.35
CA PHE A 225 9.13 9.38 11.41
C PHE A 225 10.48 8.66 11.18
N VAL A 226 10.75 7.57 11.92
CA VAL A 226 11.98 6.77 11.79
C VAL A 226 12.10 6.22 10.36
N PHE A 227 10.99 5.75 9.81
CA PHE A 227 10.91 5.23 8.46
C PHE A 227 11.23 6.31 7.42
N ILE A 228 10.61 7.48 7.48
CA ILE A 228 10.91 8.58 6.56
C ILE A 228 12.40 8.95 6.61
N PHE A 229 12.97 9.00 7.82
CA PHE A 229 14.41 9.23 7.99
C PHE A 229 15.26 8.14 7.32
N ALA A 230 14.88 6.87 7.48
CA ALA A 230 15.54 5.74 6.83
C ALA A 230 15.56 5.86 5.31
N LEU A 231 14.48 6.38 4.71
CA LEU A 231 14.35 6.51 3.26
C LEU A 231 15.25 7.59 2.68
N GLU A 232 15.43 8.70 3.40
CA GLU A 232 16.37 9.73 3.00
C GLU A 232 17.82 9.19 3.01
N LEU A 233 18.16 8.36 4.01
CA LEU A 233 19.42 7.64 4.04
C LEU A 233 19.54 6.64 2.88
N LEU A 234 18.54 5.79 2.67
CA LEU A 234 18.53 4.80 1.58
C LEU A 234 18.57 5.46 0.19
N GLY A 235 17.83 6.55 -0.01
CA GLY A 235 17.81 7.32 -1.25
C GLY A 235 19.18 7.88 -1.57
N THR A 236 19.85 8.45 -0.55
CA THR A 236 21.23 8.91 -0.65
C THR A 236 22.19 7.75 -0.95
N GLY A 237 22.08 6.66 -0.18
CA GLY A 237 22.97 5.50 -0.28
C GLY A 237 22.85 4.72 -1.59
N PHE A 238 21.65 4.62 -2.16
CA PHE A 238 21.39 3.93 -3.43
C PHE A 238 21.48 4.82 -4.66
N LYS A 239 21.65 6.14 -4.51
CA LYS A 239 21.83 7.06 -5.64
C LYS A 239 22.79 6.54 -6.72
N PRO A 240 23.96 5.94 -6.40
CA PRO A 240 24.86 5.39 -7.42
C PRO A 240 24.25 4.25 -8.25
N ILE A 241 23.45 3.35 -7.66
CA ILE A 241 22.78 2.27 -8.41
C ILE A 241 21.65 2.84 -9.26
N ILE A 242 20.84 3.71 -8.66
CA ILE A 242 19.67 4.32 -9.30
C ILE A 242 20.08 5.09 -10.56
N ASP A 243 21.07 5.98 -10.44
CA ASP A 243 21.52 6.83 -11.56
C ASP A 243 22.24 6.01 -12.66
N LEU A 244 22.91 4.91 -12.30
CA LEU A 244 23.61 4.07 -13.26
C LEU A 244 22.68 3.15 -14.05
N TYR A 245 21.65 2.59 -13.41
CA TYR A 245 20.83 1.52 -13.98
C TYR A 245 19.35 1.89 -14.13
N ILE A 246 18.69 2.33 -13.05
CA ILE A 246 17.22 2.47 -13.01
C ILE A 246 16.74 3.68 -13.82
N VAL A 247 17.37 4.85 -13.66
CA VAL A 247 16.94 6.09 -14.34
C VAL A 247 17.05 5.99 -15.86
N LYS A 248 17.95 5.14 -16.38
CA LYS A 248 18.14 4.93 -17.82
C LYS A 248 17.15 3.93 -18.43
N MET A 249 16.35 3.26 -17.61
CA MET A 249 15.33 2.33 -18.10
C MET A 249 14.15 3.10 -18.69
N LYS A 250 13.61 2.55 -19.78
CA LYS A 250 12.38 3.06 -20.39
C LYS A 250 11.19 2.82 -19.45
N SER A 251 10.22 3.73 -19.47
CA SER A 251 9.03 3.67 -18.61
C SER A 251 8.24 2.36 -18.77
N GLU A 252 8.18 1.82 -19.99
CA GLU A 252 7.53 0.55 -20.29
C GLU A 252 8.20 -0.63 -19.58
N LEU A 253 9.53 -0.63 -19.52
CA LEU A 253 10.28 -1.67 -18.81
C LEU A 253 10.07 -1.53 -17.29
N LEU A 254 10.13 -0.30 -16.78
CA LEU A 254 9.89 -0.01 -15.37
C LEU A 254 8.49 -0.47 -14.92
N TYR A 255 7.47 -0.28 -15.77
CA TYR A 255 6.11 -0.77 -15.51
C TYR A 255 6.07 -2.29 -15.28
N TRP A 256 6.69 -3.06 -16.18
CA TRP A 256 6.65 -4.53 -16.11
C TRP A 256 7.61 -5.13 -15.07
N VAL A 257 8.79 -4.54 -14.85
CA VAL A 257 9.71 -5.00 -13.80
C VAL A 257 9.04 -4.92 -12.43
N ASN A 258 8.19 -3.91 -12.22
CA ASN A 258 7.44 -3.75 -10.98
C ASN A 258 6.37 -4.82 -10.73
N THR A 259 6.17 -5.79 -11.63
CA THR A 259 5.44 -7.03 -11.30
C THR A 259 6.09 -7.83 -10.18
N ILE A 260 7.38 -7.61 -9.90
CA ILE A 260 8.07 -8.15 -8.72
C ILE A 260 7.35 -7.77 -7.41
N SER A 261 6.62 -6.65 -7.37
CA SER A 261 5.88 -6.24 -6.18
C SER A 261 4.68 -7.12 -5.84
N ALA A 262 4.29 -8.04 -6.74
CA ALA A 262 3.38 -9.12 -6.36
C ALA A 262 3.97 -9.98 -5.22
N ILE A 263 5.28 -10.13 -5.18
CA ILE A 263 5.97 -10.99 -4.19
C ILE A 263 6.64 -10.13 -3.11
N VAL A 264 7.17 -8.97 -3.51
CA VAL A 264 7.91 -8.06 -2.64
C VAL A 264 7.03 -6.90 -2.21
N ASP A 265 7.20 -6.46 -0.97
CA ASP A 265 6.43 -5.35 -0.41
C ASP A 265 6.65 -4.04 -1.21
N ASN A 266 5.53 -3.40 -1.54
CA ASN A 266 5.44 -2.18 -2.33
C ASN A 266 6.27 -1.02 -1.76
N ALA A 267 6.23 -0.82 -0.43
CA ALA A 267 7.00 0.24 0.20
C ALA A 267 8.52 0.03 0.02
N THR A 268 8.95 -1.21 0.14
CA THR A 268 10.35 -1.60 -0.04
C THR A 268 10.85 -1.32 -1.46
N LEU A 269 10.06 -1.64 -2.49
CA LEU A 269 10.43 -1.36 -3.89
C LEU A 269 10.41 0.13 -4.20
N ALA A 270 9.41 0.88 -3.70
CA ALA A 270 9.37 2.33 -3.87
C ALA A 270 10.62 3.00 -3.26
N ALA A 271 11.09 2.52 -2.11
CA ALA A 271 12.31 3.00 -1.48
C ALA A 271 13.56 2.70 -2.31
N ALA A 272 13.59 1.56 -3.02
CA ALA A 272 14.71 1.15 -3.86
C ALA A 272 14.75 1.84 -5.24
N GLU A 273 13.59 2.06 -5.86
CA GLU A 273 13.51 2.40 -7.28
C GLU A 273 13.26 3.90 -7.55
N ILE A 274 12.38 4.56 -6.79
CA ILE A 274 11.96 5.94 -7.08
C ILE A 274 13.14 6.91 -6.98
N SER A 275 13.20 7.97 -7.79
CA SER A 275 14.28 8.96 -7.71
C SER A 275 13.82 10.34 -8.19
N PRO A 276 14.30 11.45 -7.58
CA PRO A 276 14.07 12.80 -8.09
C PRO A 276 14.56 13.02 -9.53
N SER A 277 15.53 12.22 -9.99
CA SER A 277 16.07 12.30 -11.35
C SER A 277 15.14 11.70 -12.41
N MET A 278 14.01 11.10 -12.02
CA MET A 278 13.07 10.46 -12.93
C MET A 278 12.06 11.43 -13.50
N THR A 279 11.61 11.14 -14.71
CA THR A 279 10.48 11.83 -15.34
C THR A 279 9.16 11.47 -14.65
N PRO A 280 8.14 12.36 -14.67
CA PRO A 280 6.80 12.03 -14.17
C PRO A 280 6.21 10.76 -14.79
N GLU A 281 6.51 10.50 -16.06
CA GLU A 281 6.07 9.30 -16.79
C GLU A 281 6.71 8.03 -16.21
N GLN A 282 8.01 8.06 -15.89
CA GLN A 282 8.69 6.93 -15.24
C GLN A 282 8.12 6.67 -13.84
N ILE A 283 7.88 7.73 -13.05
CA ILE A 283 7.30 7.60 -11.70
C ILE A 283 5.88 7.03 -11.79
N ARG A 284 5.04 7.56 -12.69
CA ARG A 284 3.69 7.03 -12.95
C ARG A 284 3.73 5.57 -13.39
N ALA A 285 4.66 5.19 -14.25
CA ALA A 285 4.82 3.80 -14.70
C ALA A 285 5.21 2.85 -13.55
N ILE A 286 6.20 3.22 -12.73
CA ILE A 286 6.62 2.44 -11.56
C ILE A 286 5.45 2.27 -10.60
N LEU A 287 4.79 3.37 -10.25
CA LEU A 287 3.65 3.38 -9.31
C LEU A 287 2.51 2.49 -9.80
N MET A 288 2.07 2.65 -11.04
CA MET A 288 0.94 1.86 -11.56
C MET A 288 1.30 0.37 -11.67
N GLY A 289 2.51 0.03 -12.11
CA GLY A 289 2.99 -1.35 -12.14
C GLY A 289 3.01 -1.99 -10.75
N MET A 290 3.54 -1.27 -9.76
CA MET A 290 3.71 -1.73 -8.38
C MET A 290 2.36 -1.82 -7.62
N LEU A 291 1.48 -0.83 -7.76
CA LEU A 291 0.19 -0.84 -7.06
C LEU A 291 -0.72 -1.96 -7.55
N ILE A 292 -0.78 -2.18 -8.86
CA ILE A 292 -1.58 -3.27 -9.44
C ILE A 292 -0.96 -4.63 -9.09
N SER A 293 0.35 -4.77 -9.23
CA SER A 293 1.02 -6.05 -8.97
C SER A 293 0.98 -6.44 -7.50
N GLY A 294 1.13 -5.47 -6.59
CA GLY A 294 1.04 -5.70 -5.14
C GLY A 294 -0.32 -6.25 -4.67
N GLY A 295 -1.39 -6.10 -5.47
CA GLY A 295 -2.68 -6.73 -5.18
C GLY A 295 -2.71 -8.25 -5.45
N MET A 296 -1.79 -8.79 -6.25
CA MET A 296 -1.88 -10.15 -6.78
C MET A 296 -1.60 -11.25 -5.74
N LEU A 297 -0.72 -11.01 -4.78
CA LEU A 297 -0.45 -11.93 -3.67
C LEU A 297 -0.55 -11.21 -2.32
N ILE A 298 -0.73 -12.01 -1.26
CA ILE A 298 -0.92 -11.51 0.11
C ILE A 298 0.23 -10.57 0.56
N PRO A 299 1.52 -10.88 0.33
CA PRO A 299 2.59 -10.06 0.90
C PRO A 299 2.81 -8.72 0.17
N GLY A 300 2.26 -8.55 -1.04
CA GLY A 300 2.53 -7.38 -1.87
C GLY A 300 1.93 -6.06 -1.35
N ASN A 301 0.88 -6.13 -0.52
CA ASN A 301 0.25 -4.94 0.05
C ASN A 301 -0.42 -5.19 1.41
N ILE A 302 -0.42 -4.18 2.29
CA ILE A 302 -0.94 -4.18 3.66
C ILE A 302 -2.41 -4.62 3.76
N PRO A 303 -3.36 -4.11 2.93
CA PRO A 303 -4.76 -4.56 2.99
C PRO A 303 -4.90 -6.07 2.80
N ASN A 304 -4.03 -6.67 1.98
CA ASN A 304 -4.05 -8.10 1.68
C ASN A 304 -3.60 -8.89 2.92
N ILE A 305 -2.51 -8.47 3.57
CA ILE A 305 -1.96 -9.11 4.78
C ILE A 305 -3.01 -9.11 5.90
N ILE A 306 -3.63 -7.96 6.17
CA ILE A 306 -4.61 -7.82 7.26
C ILE A 306 -5.85 -8.65 6.96
N SER A 307 -6.41 -8.52 5.75
CA SER A 307 -7.66 -9.19 5.40
C SER A 307 -7.49 -10.71 5.33
N ALA A 308 -6.39 -11.19 4.73
CA ALA A 308 -6.10 -12.62 4.68
C ALA A 308 -5.79 -13.20 6.05
N GLY A 309 -5.08 -12.46 6.91
CA GLY A 309 -4.76 -12.86 8.28
C GLY A 309 -6.00 -13.01 9.15
N LYS A 310 -6.85 -11.97 9.21
CA LYS A 310 -8.08 -11.98 10.04
C LYS A 310 -9.10 -13.02 9.57
N LEU A 311 -9.21 -13.25 8.27
CA LEU A 311 -10.20 -14.19 7.70
C LEU A 311 -9.61 -15.58 7.38
N LYS A 312 -8.36 -15.83 7.76
CA LYS A 312 -7.65 -17.10 7.57
C LYS A 312 -7.71 -17.58 6.10
N ILE A 313 -7.50 -16.67 5.16
CA ILE A 313 -7.50 -16.93 3.72
C ILE A 313 -6.13 -17.48 3.33
N LYS A 314 -6.09 -18.63 2.65
CA LYS A 314 -4.82 -19.20 2.15
C LYS A 314 -4.32 -18.42 0.93
N SER A 315 -3.00 -18.34 0.74
CA SER A 315 -2.39 -17.68 -0.43
C SER A 315 -2.90 -18.23 -1.76
N THR A 316 -3.21 -19.52 -1.83
CA THR A 316 -3.79 -20.15 -3.03
C THR A 316 -5.25 -19.74 -3.28
N GLU A 317 -6.03 -19.52 -2.23
CA GLU A 317 -7.40 -18.99 -2.34
C GLU A 317 -7.38 -17.53 -2.82
N TRP A 318 -6.45 -16.73 -2.29
CA TRP A 318 -6.22 -15.34 -2.71
C TRP A 318 -5.81 -15.25 -4.18
N ALA A 319 -4.73 -15.95 -4.54
CA ALA A 319 -4.10 -15.86 -5.85
C ALA A 319 -5.04 -16.27 -7.00
N ARG A 320 -5.98 -17.20 -6.74
CA ARG A 320 -6.94 -17.67 -7.74
C ARG A 320 -7.80 -16.54 -8.33
N THR A 321 -8.08 -15.50 -7.54
CA THR A 321 -8.87 -14.34 -7.99
C THR A 321 -7.97 -13.14 -8.24
N ALA A 322 -6.98 -12.93 -7.38
CA ALA A 322 -6.12 -11.76 -7.40
C ALA A 322 -5.15 -11.73 -8.60
N VAL A 323 -4.53 -12.86 -8.95
CA VAL A 323 -3.55 -12.92 -10.06
C VAL A 323 -4.23 -12.66 -11.41
N PRO A 324 -5.35 -13.32 -11.78
CA PRO A 324 -6.03 -13.01 -13.04
C PRO A 324 -6.52 -11.56 -13.10
N LEU A 325 -7.11 -11.05 -12.01
CA LEU A 325 -7.58 -9.67 -11.95
C LEU A 325 -6.43 -8.67 -12.13
N GLY A 326 -5.34 -8.86 -11.39
CA GLY A 326 -4.17 -8.00 -11.49
C GLY A 326 -3.52 -8.06 -12.87
N ALA A 327 -3.42 -9.24 -13.49
CA ALA A 327 -2.87 -9.38 -14.84
C ALA A 327 -3.71 -8.63 -15.88
N ILE A 328 -5.04 -8.71 -15.78
CA ILE A 328 -5.95 -7.95 -16.65
C ILE A 328 -5.75 -6.45 -16.45
N LEU A 329 -5.70 -5.98 -15.19
CA LEU A 329 -5.45 -4.57 -14.88
C LEU A 329 -4.09 -4.10 -15.42
N LEU A 330 -3.03 -4.91 -15.29
CA LEU A 330 -1.71 -4.57 -15.83
C LEU A 330 -1.75 -4.36 -17.34
N ILE A 331 -2.39 -5.27 -18.08
CA ILE A 331 -2.49 -5.16 -19.54
C ILE A 331 -3.30 -3.92 -19.94
N VAL A 332 -4.45 -3.70 -19.28
CA VAL A 332 -5.31 -2.54 -19.56
C VAL A 332 -4.57 -1.23 -19.30
N TYR A 333 -3.91 -1.09 -18.14
CA TYR A 333 -3.18 0.14 -17.82
C TYR A 333 -1.92 0.32 -18.65
N TYR A 334 -1.26 -0.75 -19.07
CA TYR A 334 -0.17 -0.64 -20.05
C TYR A 334 -0.65 0.01 -21.36
N ILE A 335 -1.82 -0.40 -21.87
CA ILE A 335 -2.42 0.20 -23.07
C ILE A 335 -2.77 1.66 -22.82
N VAL A 336 -3.43 1.97 -21.70
CA VAL A 336 -3.82 3.35 -21.36
C VAL A 336 -2.61 4.28 -21.19
N LEU A 337 -1.50 3.80 -20.65
CA LEU A 337 -0.34 4.64 -20.34
C LEU A 337 0.63 4.83 -21.51
N PHE A 338 0.72 3.86 -22.43
CA PHE A 338 1.78 3.85 -23.45
C PHE A 338 1.28 3.76 -24.89
N VAL A 339 -0.02 3.51 -25.11
CA VAL A 339 -0.59 3.36 -26.46
C VAL A 339 -1.62 4.45 -26.78
N ILE A 340 -2.39 4.89 -25.78
CA ILE A 340 -3.41 5.94 -25.90
C ILE A 340 -2.81 7.27 -25.47
#